data_AF-A0A952D0F7-F1
#
_entry.id   AF-A0A952D0F7-F1
#
_cell.length_a   1.000
_cell.length_b   1.000
_cell.length_c   1.000
_cell.angle_alpha   90.00
_cell.angle_beta   90.00
_cell.angle_gamma   90.00
#
_symmetry.space_group_name_H-M   'P 1'
#
loop_
_entity.id
_entity.type
_entity.pdbx_description
1 polymer ?
#
loop_
_entity_poly.entity_id
_entity_poly.type
_entity_poly.pdbx_seq_one_letter_code
_entity_poly.pdbx_strand_id
1 'polypeptide(L)'
;MIYTEEHERLKDSVRRFVDAEINPHVDEWERAGVFPARELFRKMGRLGFLGVTKPVEYGGSGLDYSYSVAVSEALGHAHCGGVPMAIGVQ
;
A
#
# COMPACT_ATOMS: atom_id res chain seq x y z
N MET A 1 -13.87 -13.60 1.58
CA MET A 1 -13.24 -13.42 0.26
C MET A 1 -12.45 -14.67 -0.07
N ILE A 2 -12.50 -15.16 -1.30
CA ILE A 2 -11.68 -16.31 -1.72
C ILE A 2 -10.46 -15.71 -2.42
N TYR A 3 -9.40 -15.43 -1.65
CA TYR A 3 -8.13 -14.96 -2.20
C TYR A 3 -7.38 -16.12 -2.87
N THR A 4 -6.78 -15.84 -4.03
CA THR A 4 -5.87 -16.78 -4.69
C THR A 4 -4.47 -16.68 -4.09
N GLU A 5 -3.57 -17.59 -4.48
CA GLU A 5 -2.16 -17.53 -4.08
C GLU A 5 -1.47 -16.23 -4.56
N GLU A 6 -1.87 -15.68 -5.70
CA GLU A 6 -1.38 -14.38 -6.18
C GLU A 6 -1.82 -13.22 -5.26
N HIS A 7 -3.05 -13.28 -4.74
CA HIS A 7 -3.51 -12.29 -3.77
C HIS A 7 -2.69 -12.34 -2.48
N GLU A 8 -2.45 -13.54 -1.94
CA GLU A 8 -1.65 -13.67 -0.72
C GLU A 8 -0.18 -13.24 -0.94
N ARG A 9 0.40 -13.54 -2.10
CA ARG A 9 1.74 -13.03 -2.46
C ARG A 9 1.79 -11.50 -2.55
N LEU A 10 0.77 -10.87 -3.12
CA LEU A 10 0.64 -9.42 -3.14
C LEU A 10 0.51 -8.86 -1.72
N LYS A 11 -0.35 -9.45 -0.89
CA LYS A 11 -0.55 -9.05 0.51
C LYS A 11 0.75 -9.13 1.31
N ASP A 12 1.49 -10.22 1.17
CA ASP A 12 2.78 -10.39 1.85
C ASP A 12 3.81 -9.36 1.40
N SER A 13 3.82 -9.02 0.11
CA SER A 13 4.69 -7.95 -0.42
C SER A 13 4.33 -6.59 0.17
N VAL A 14 3.03 -6.28 0.29
CA VAL A 14 2.54 -5.05 0.93
C VAL A 14 2.87 -5.05 2.43
N ARG A 15 2.62 -6.13 3.16
CA ARG A 15 2.96 -6.25 4.59
C ARG A 15 4.44 -6.00 4.85
N ARG A 16 5.33 -6.61 4.06
CA ARG A 16 6.78 -6.37 4.13
C ARG A 16 7.15 -4.92 3.89
N PHE A 17 6.50 -4.26 2.95
CA PHE A 17 6.69 -2.83 2.73
C PHE A 17 6.24 -2.02 3.95
N VAL A 18 5.08 -2.33 4.53
CA VAL A 18 4.60 -1.67 5.75
C VAL A 18 5.60 -1.85 6.90
N ASP A 19 6.07 -3.07 7.14
CA ASP A 19 7.03 -3.37 8.21
C ASP A 19 8.39 -2.71 8.03
N ALA A 20 8.84 -2.53 6.79
CA ALA A 20 10.14 -1.95 6.50
C ALA A 20 10.11 -0.41 6.39
N GLU A 21 9.04 0.16 5.85
CA GLU A 21 9.02 1.55 5.37
C GLU A 21 7.99 2.43 6.09
N ILE A 22 7.05 1.85 6.85
CA ILE A 22 5.99 2.59 7.56
C ILE A 22 6.13 2.39 9.06
N ASN A 23 5.95 1.16 9.56
CA ASN A 23 5.87 0.84 10.98
C ASN A 23 7.05 1.36 11.82
N PRO A 24 8.31 1.33 11.36
CA PRO A 24 9.45 1.85 12.13
C PRO A 24 9.39 3.36 12.39
N HIS A 25 8.61 4.11 11.61
CA HIS A 25 8.57 5.57 11.62
C HIS A 25 7.25 6.15 12.14
N VAL A 26 6.24 5.32 12.37
CA VAL A 26 4.88 5.75 12.77
C VAL A 26 4.91 6.70 13.97
N ASP A 27 5.58 6.31 15.06
CA ASP A 27 5.61 7.11 16.29
C ASP A 27 6.22 8.51 16.08
N GLU A 28 7.22 8.63 15.20
CA GLU A 28 7.82 9.91 14.85
C GLU A 28 6.86 10.76 14.02
N TRP A 29 6.21 10.17 13.02
CA TRP A 29 5.28 10.87 12.14
C TRP A 29 4.02 11.34 12.86
N GLU A 30 3.49 10.53 13.77
CA GLU A 30 2.36 10.90 14.62
C GLU A 30 2.72 12.07 15.54
N ARG A 31 3.92 12.06 16.17
CA ARG A 31 4.40 13.20 16.97
C ARG A 31 4.62 14.47 16.14
N ALA A 32 5.13 14.33 14.91
CA ALA A 32 5.39 15.44 14.02
C ALA A 32 4.11 15.96 13.32
N GLY A 33 3.04 15.18 13.31
CA GLY A 33 1.81 15.47 12.56
C GLY A 33 1.98 15.39 11.03
N VAL A 34 3.07 14.79 10.56
CA VAL A 34 3.41 14.70 9.14
C VAL A 34 4.29 13.49 8.85
N PHE A 35 4.08 12.88 7.68
CA PHE A 35 4.93 11.81 7.15
C PHE A 35 5.50 12.23 5.78
N PRO A 36 6.61 11.63 5.31
CA PRO A 36 7.24 11.96 4.03
C PRO A 36 6.45 11.39 2.84
N ALA A 37 5.23 11.89 2.63
CA ALA A 37 4.26 11.35 1.69
C ALA A 37 4.86 11.16 0.29
N ARG A 38 5.49 12.19 -0.27
CA ARG A 38 6.07 12.15 -1.63
C ARG A 38 7.07 11.00 -1.81
N GLU A 39 7.90 10.73 -0.81
CA GLU A 39 8.91 9.68 -0.87
C GLU A 39 8.27 8.30 -0.74
N LEU A 40 7.32 8.17 0.20
CA LEU A 40 6.58 6.93 0.42
C LEU A 40 5.78 6.53 -0.83
N PHE A 41 5.00 7.46 -1.40
CA PHE A 41 4.26 7.24 -2.65
C PHE A 41 5.18 6.88 -3.81
N ARG A 42 6.35 7.51 -3.93
CA ARG A 42 7.33 7.15 -4.97
C ARG A 42 7.89 5.73 -4.78
N LYS A 43 8.12 5.28 -3.54
CA LYS A 43 8.52 3.89 -3.26
C LYS A 43 7.38 2.92 -3.64
N MET A 44 6.16 3.18 -3.20
CA MET A 44 4.99 2.35 -3.51
C MET A 44 4.69 2.28 -5.01
N GLY A 45 4.81 3.39 -5.73
CA GLY A 45 4.61 3.45 -7.18
C GLY A 45 5.60 2.58 -7.94
N ARG A 46 6.88 2.54 -7.52
CA ARG A 46 7.90 1.65 -8.10
C ARG A 46 7.63 0.17 -7.85
N LEU A 47 6.90 -0.15 -6.79
CA LEU A 47 6.48 -1.51 -6.45
C LEU A 47 5.14 -1.90 -7.09
N GLY A 48 4.48 -0.98 -7.81
CA GLY A 48 3.20 -1.23 -8.48
C GLY A 48 1.96 -1.17 -7.56
N PHE A 49 2.11 -0.78 -6.28
CA PHE A 49 1.03 -0.84 -5.30
C PHE A 49 -0.05 0.24 -5.47
N LEU A 50 0.23 1.31 -6.21
CA LEU A 50 -0.70 2.45 -6.39
C LEU A 50 -1.60 2.33 -7.63
N GLY A 51 -1.23 1.46 -8.57
CA GLY A 51 -1.87 1.34 -9.89
C GLY A 51 -2.50 -0.02 -10.15
N VAL A 52 -2.85 -0.77 -9.11
CA VAL A 52 -3.20 -2.20 -9.18
C VAL A 52 -4.32 -2.46 -10.19
N THR A 53 -5.39 -1.67 -10.16
CA THR A 53 -6.55 -1.82 -11.04
C THR A 53 -6.51 -0.95 -12.29
N LYS A 54 -5.50 -0.09 -12.42
CA LYS A 54 -5.40 0.82 -13.56
C LYS A 54 -4.92 0.06 -14.81
N PRO A 55 -5.38 0.41 -16.01
CA PRO A 55 -4.91 -0.22 -17.24
C PRO A 55 -3.39 -0.13 -17.42
N VAL A 56 -2.81 -1.16 -18.04
CA VAL A 56 -1.35 -1.24 -18.29
C VAL A 56 -0.85 -0.11 -19.19
N GLU A 57 -1.67 0.37 -20.13
CA GLU A 57 -1.35 1.52 -21.01
C GLU A 57 -1.08 2.83 -20.25
N TYR A 58 -1.57 2.94 -19.01
CA TYR A 58 -1.32 4.09 -18.13
C TYR A 58 -0.30 3.77 -17.02
N GLY A 59 0.43 2.65 -17.12
CA GLY A 59 1.41 2.22 -16.13
C GLY A 59 0.82 1.49 -14.92
N GLY A 60 -0.43 1.03 -14.99
CA GLY A 60 -1.06 0.19 -13.98
C GLY A 60 -0.79 -1.30 -14.17
N SER A 61 -1.32 -2.13 -13.26
CA SER A 61 -1.17 -3.60 -13.33
C SER A 61 -2.32 -4.31 -14.07
N GLY A 62 -3.42 -3.62 -14.37
CA GLY A 62 -4.57 -4.18 -15.08
C GLY A 62 -5.30 -5.31 -14.34
N LEU A 63 -5.12 -5.40 -13.02
CA LEU A 63 -5.73 -6.43 -12.18
C LEU A 63 -7.17 -6.03 -11.82
N ASP A 64 -7.99 -7.02 -11.46
CA ASP A 64 -9.37 -6.75 -11.05
C ASP A 64 -9.44 -6.18 -9.62
N TYR A 65 -10.64 -5.75 -9.22
CA TYR A 65 -10.85 -5.04 -7.96
C TYR A 65 -10.54 -5.87 -6.71
N SER A 66 -10.58 -7.20 -6.78
CA SER A 66 -10.23 -8.06 -5.65
C SER A 66 -8.78 -7.89 -5.20
N TYR A 67 -7.86 -7.57 -6.12
CA TYR A 67 -6.48 -7.21 -5.79
C TYR A 67 -6.37 -5.85 -5.09
N SER A 68 -7.22 -4.88 -5.46
CA SER A 68 -7.29 -3.60 -4.74
C SER A 68 -7.74 -3.82 -3.30
N VAL A 69 -8.72 -4.70 -3.08
CA VAL A 69 -9.19 -5.03 -1.74
C VAL A 69 -8.10 -5.75 -0.94
N ALA A 70 -7.36 -6.68 -1.55
CA ALA A 70 -6.23 -7.35 -0.93
C ALA A 70 -5.12 -6.39 -0.49
N VAL A 71 -4.77 -5.41 -1.33
CA VAL A 71 -3.80 -4.35 -0.97
C VAL A 71 -4.31 -3.51 0.19
N SER A 72 -5.56 -3.05 0.13
CA SER A 72 -6.16 -2.28 1.23
C SER A 72 -6.22 -3.06 2.55
N GLU A 73 -6.53 -4.36 2.50
CA GLU A 73 -6.50 -5.23 3.68
C GLU A 73 -5.07 -5.35 4.26
N ALA A 74 -4.07 -5.55 3.40
CA ALA A 74 -2.67 -5.64 3.82
C ALA A 74 -2.12 -4.32 4.37
N LEU A 75 -2.57 -3.17 3.87
CA LEU A 75 -2.23 -1.85 4.42
C LEU A 75 -2.76 -1.66 5.84
N GLY A 76 -3.80 -2.39 6.24
CA GLY A 76 -4.29 -2.44 7.63
C GLY A 76 -3.26 -2.99 8.63
N HIS A 77 -2.15 -3.56 8.16
CA HIS A 77 -1.02 -3.96 8.99
C HIS A 77 -0.21 -2.76 9.53
N ALA A 78 -0.46 -1.55 9.05
CA ALA A 78 0.21 -0.35 9.54
C ALA A 78 -0.23 -0.02 10.97
N HIS A 79 0.71 0.39 11.81
CA HIS A 79 0.43 0.79 13.20
C HIS A 79 -0.18 2.21 13.32
N CYS A 80 -0.66 2.79 12.22
CA CYS A 80 -1.35 4.07 12.19
C CYS A 80 -2.50 4.05 11.17
N GLY A 81 -3.48 4.94 11.35
CA GLY A 81 -4.58 5.11 10.40
C GLY A 81 -4.28 6.12 9.28
N GLY A 82 -3.47 7.14 9.55
CA GLY A 82 -3.28 8.27 8.64
C GLY A 82 -2.62 7.89 7.32
N VAL A 83 -1.58 7.06 7.35
CA VAL A 83 -0.83 6.65 6.15
C VAL A 83 -1.66 5.73 5.24
N PRO A 84 -2.28 4.63 5.72
CA PRO A 84 -3.17 3.80 4.90
C PRO A 84 -4.32 4.60 4.28
N MET A 85 -4.93 5.51 5.05
CA MET A 85 -6.00 6.37 4.55
C MET A 85 -5.51 7.28 3.42
N ALA A 86 -4.35 7.92 3.59
CA ALA A 86 -3.75 8.75 2.55
C ALA A 86 -3.47 7.97 1.26
N ILE A 87 -3.04 6.71 1.36
CA ILE A 87 -2.81 5.82 0.21
C ILE A 87 -4.12 5.45 -0.48
N GLY A 88 -5.17 5.14 0.30
CA GLY A 88 -6.45 4.67 -0.23
C GLY A 88 -7.29 5.72 -0.97
N VAL A 89 -7.03 7.02 -0.76
CA VAL A 89 -7.78 8.12 -1.40
C VAL A 89 -7.08 8.73 -2.62
N GLN A 90 -5.92 8.19 -3.00
CA GLN A 90 -5.14 8.67 -4.16
C GLN A 90 -5.82 8.35 -5.51
#